data_AF-A0A7X8FRP7-F1
#
_entry.id   AF-A0A7X8FRP7-F1
#
_cell.length_a   1.000
_cell.length_b   1.000
_cell.length_c   1.000
_cell.angle_alpha   90.00
_cell.angle_beta   90.00
_cell.angle_gamma   90.00
#
_symmetry.space_group_name_H-M   'P 1'
#
loop_
_entity.id
_entity.type
_entity.pdbx_description
1 polymer ?
#
loop_
_entity_poly.entity_id
_entity_poly.type
_entity_poly.pdbx_seq_one_letter_code
_entity_poly.pdbx_strand_id
1 'polypeptide(L)'
;MNQNTLMNVLIAALILLVGFGVYYLINIGNQHVTPSKRIHFHRNRIFRLTAIVLGVVGFLILLRYNPIIRSVLFAIVFAVVMAYILNPLVVWLEKKGLKRPVAILLIYLVIAGVLVFLFVLVLPRTVEETTKFLRALPGLLTTGTSNLLNFLDQQFGAMVDLEELTNRVNQMINDSIGTIQQTLFNFAGSVTGYLGGLFTRIVGIFIFPIITYYFLNDKEKFTRLIVDAIPANRKQGMSAMAKDIDISLSQFVRGRLLMAVFVGVTTTIFLFIFNIEFAIVIGLITGIADIIPYIGPFMGFLPAVLLALMQGPVAAVRIAIVFVLIQWVENNLLGPKLLGDSTGLHPFVVLMCLVIGGSLFGFLGMIFSVPIVSAARIIWIYYKDSVHNRKLN
;
A
#
# COMPACT_ATOMS: atom_id res chain seq x y z
N MET A 1 -12.02 15.46 30.19
CA MET A 1 -11.13 14.34 29.77
C MET A 1 -11.79 13.68 28.57
N ASN A 2 -11.11 13.57 27.42
CA ASN A 2 -11.73 13.09 26.18
C ASN A 2 -12.18 11.63 26.34
N GLN A 3 -13.36 11.24 25.86
CA GLN A 3 -13.96 9.92 26.10
C GLN A 3 -13.04 8.78 25.61
N ASN A 4 -12.31 9.03 24.53
CA ASN A 4 -11.27 8.15 24.00
C ASN A 4 -10.05 8.00 24.93
N THR A 5 -9.68 9.04 25.67
CA THR A 5 -8.57 9.00 26.62
C THR A 5 -8.93 8.13 27.83
N LEU A 6 -10.16 8.25 28.34
CA LEU A 6 -10.66 7.41 29.43
C LEU A 6 -10.71 5.94 29.01
N MET A 7 -11.23 5.65 27.81
CA MET A 7 -11.28 4.29 27.27
C MET A 7 -9.89 3.66 27.09
N ASN A 8 -8.92 4.42 26.60
CA ASN A 8 -7.53 3.93 26.46
C ASN A 8 -6.87 3.64 27.81
N VAL A 9 -7.15 4.45 28.84
CA VAL A 9 -6.66 4.22 30.20
C VAL A 9 -7.29 2.95 30.79
N LEU A 10 -8.59 2.75 30.58
CA LEU A 10 -9.30 1.54 31.03
C LEU A 10 -8.76 0.27 30.36
N ILE A 11 -8.48 0.32 29.05
CA ILE A 11 -7.88 -0.81 28.32
C ILE A 11 -6.48 -1.12 28.86
N ALA A 12 -5.64 -0.10 29.09
CA ALA A 12 -4.31 -0.29 29.66
C ALA A 12 -4.37 -0.89 31.08
N ALA A 13 -5.31 -0.41 31.91
CA ALA A 13 -5.55 -0.94 33.24
C ALA A 13 -6.02 -2.41 33.20
N LEU A 14 -6.91 -2.76 32.26
CA LEU A 14 -7.39 -4.12 32.07
C LEU A 14 -6.24 -5.07 31.66
N ILE A 15 -5.38 -4.65 30.73
CA ILE A 15 -4.21 -5.43 30.29
C ILE A 15 -3.26 -5.69 31.46
N LEU A 16 -3.00 -4.68 32.29
CA LEU A 16 -2.16 -4.83 33.49
C LEU A 16 -2.80 -5.76 34.52
N LEU A 17 -4.11 -5.65 34.75
CA LEU A 17 -4.87 -6.52 35.65
C LEU A 17 -4.82 -7.98 35.20
N VAL A 18 -5.03 -8.24 33.90
CA VAL A 18 -4.93 -9.59 33.33
C VAL A 18 -3.50 -10.10 33.44
N GLY A 19 -2.49 -9.28 33.14
CA GLY A 19 -1.08 -9.66 33.28
C GLY A 19 -0.70 -10.04 34.72
N PHE A 20 -1.15 -9.26 35.70
CA PHE A 20 -0.97 -9.56 37.13
C PHE A 20 -1.75 -10.81 37.54
N GLY A 21 -2.99 -10.97 37.07
CA GLY A 21 -3.82 -12.15 37.35
C GLY A 21 -3.18 -13.44 36.84
N VAL A 22 -2.67 -13.44 35.62
CA VAL A 22 -1.94 -14.58 35.04
C VAL A 22 -0.67 -14.89 35.84
N TYR A 23 0.12 -13.87 36.20
CA TYR A 23 1.31 -14.05 37.04
C TYR A 23 0.95 -14.67 38.40
N TYR A 24 -0.10 -14.18 39.04
CA TYR A 24 -0.56 -14.65 40.34
C TYR A 24 -1.09 -16.09 40.29
N LEU A 25 -1.90 -16.42 39.28
CA LEU A 25 -2.41 -17.77 39.05
C LEU A 25 -1.30 -18.79 38.82
N ILE A 26 -0.25 -18.42 38.08
CA ILE A 26 0.89 -19.31 37.85
C ILE A 26 1.72 -19.48 39.13
N ASN A 27 1.85 -18.43 39.95
CA ASN A 27 2.55 -18.52 41.23
C ASN A 27 1.83 -19.44 42.22
N ILE A 28 0.49 -19.39 42.29
CA ILE A 28 -0.33 -20.32 43.09
C ILE A 28 -0.25 -21.75 42.54
N GLY A 29 -0.38 -21.91 41.21
CA GLY A 29 -0.30 -23.20 40.55
C GLY A 29 1.03 -23.90 40.82
N ASN A 30 2.15 -23.15 40.82
CA ASN A 30 3.48 -23.67 41.11
C ASN A 30 3.66 -24.21 42.55
N GLN A 31 2.79 -23.86 43.50
CA GLN A 31 2.82 -24.41 44.86
C GLN A 31 2.31 -25.85 44.93
N HIS A 32 1.45 -26.26 43.99
CA HIS A 32 0.75 -27.55 43.99
C HIS A 32 1.30 -28.55 42.95
N VAL A 33 2.38 -28.18 42.25
CA VAL A 33 2.95 -28.94 41.15
C VAL A 33 4.37 -29.40 41.52
N THR A 34 4.70 -30.65 41.14
CA THR A 34 6.03 -31.23 41.39
C THR A 34 7.14 -30.36 40.80
N PRO A 35 8.34 -30.33 41.43
CA PRO A 35 9.42 -29.41 41.03
C PRO A 35 9.78 -29.48 39.54
N SER A 36 9.66 -30.65 38.91
CA SER A 36 9.93 -30.88 37.48
C SER A 36 8.91 -30.27 36.52
N LYS A 37 7.72 -29.89 37.00
CA LYS A 37 6.64 -29.29 36.20
C LYS A 37 6.37 -27.82 36.54
N ARG A 38 7.17 -27.21 37.40
CA ARG A 38 7.03 -25.79 37.78
C ARG A 38 7.41 -24.87 36.61
N ILE A 39 6.57 -23.88 36.35
CA ILE A 39 6.84 -22.85 35.35
C ILE A 39 7.71 -21.78 36.02
N HIS A 40 9.02 -21.83 35.82
CA HIS A 40 9.94 -20.81 36.33
C HIS A 40 9.99 -19.59 35.41
N PHE A 41 9.37 -18.50 35.85
CA PHE A 41 9.59 -17.20 35.21
C PHE A 41 10.89 -16.58 35.70
N HIS A 42 11.87 -16.43 34.81
CA HIS A 42 13.01 -15.57 35.11
C HIS A 42 12.53 -14.11 35.23
N ARG A 43 12.62 -13.54 36.45
CA ARG A 43 12.25 -12.14 36.76
C ARG A 43 12.83 -11.14 35.75
N ASN A 44 14.04 -11.37 35.27
CA ASN A 44 14.72 -10.53 34.27
C ASN A 44 14.15 -10.64 32.85
N ARG A 45 13.41 -11.71 32.50
CA ARG A 45 12.67 -11.79 31.23
C ARG A 45 11.35 -11.06 31.33
N ILE A 46 10.60 -11.24 32.42
CA ILE A 46 9.35 -10.50 32.64
C ILE A 46 9.65 -9.00 32.67
N PHE A 47 10.63 -8.56 33.47
CA PHE A 47 10.97 -7.14 33.55
C PHE A 47 11.35 -6.54 32.19
N ARG A 48 12.14 -7.26 31.37
CA ARG A 48 12.46 -6.83 30.00
C ARG A 48 11.23 -6.76 29.11
N LEU A 49 10.36 -7.77 29.15
CA LEU A 49 9.13 -7.79 28.35
C LEU A 49 8.18 -6.66 28.76
N THR A 50 7.97 -6.46 30.06
CA THR A 50 7.13 -5.37 30.59
C THR A 50 7.71 -4.00 30.23
N ALA A 51 9.02 -3.80 30.35
CA ALA A 51 9.69 -2.55 29.95
C ALA A 51 9.55 -2.29 28.44
N ILE A 52 9.69 -3.33 27.59
CA ILE A 52 9.47 -3.21 26.14
C ILE A 52 8.01 -2.83 25.86
N VAL A 53 7.04 -3.51 26.49
CA VAL A 53 5.61 -3.22 26.30
C VAL A 53 5.29 -1.78 26.73
N LEU A 54 5.74 -1.34 27.90
CA LEU A 54 5.55 0.03 28.38
C LEU A 54 6.24 1.06 27.47
N GLY A 55 7.43 0.75 26.96
CA GLY A 55 8.13 1.59 26.00
C GLY A 55 7.38 1.72 24.67
N VAL A 56 6.85 0.61 24.14
CA VAL A 56 6.03 0.59 22.92
C VAL A 56 4.74 1.37 23.14
N VAL A 57 4.03 1.15 24.25
CA VAL A 57 2.79 1.88 24.58
C VAL A 57 3.08 3.38 24.74
N GLY A 58 4.12 3.76 25.46
CA GLY A 58 4.56 5.15 25.61
C GLY A 58 4.91 5.80 24.27
N PHE A 59 5.61 5.07 23.40
CA PHE A 59 5.92 5.53 22.04
C PHE A 59 4.65 5.72 21.20
N LEU A 60 3.70 4.79 21.22
CA LEU A 60 2.42 4.92 20.51
C LEU A 60 1.58 6.11 21.02
N ILE A 61 1.59 6.34 22.33
CA ILE A 61 0.96 7.52 22.94
C ILE A 61 1.65 8.81 22.44
N LEU A 62 2.99 8.86 22.45
CA LEU A 62 3.74 10.00 21.91
C LEU A 62 3.39 10.28 20.44
N LEU A 63 3.27 9.25 19.60
CA LEU A 63 2.85 9.39 18.20
C LEU A 63 1.41 9.91 18.04
N ARG A 64 0.52 9.50 18.94
CA ARG A 64 -0.89 9.92 18.89
C ARG A 64 -1.06 11.38 19.27
N TYR A 65 -0.32 11.85 20.27
CA TYR A 65 -0.48 13.22 20.80
C TYR A 65 0.47 14.25 20.18
N ASN A 66 1.57 13.84 19.55
CA ASN A 66 2.53 14.76 18.93
C ASN A 66 2.52 14.65 17.40
N PRO A 67 1.80 15.52 16.68
CA PRO A 67 1.69 15.46 15.23
C PRO A 67 3.03 15.68 14.53
N ILE A 68 3.97 16.42 15.14
CA ILE A 68 5.31 16.66 14.61
C ILE A 68 6.11 15.36 14.61
N ILE A 69 6.19 14.65 15.75
CA ILE A 69 6.92 13.38 15.87
C ILE A 69 6.37 12.37 14.86
N ARG A 70 5.04 12.27 14.77
CA ARG A 70 4.37 11.43 13.78
C ARG A 70 4.80 11.78 12.35
N SER A 71 4.81 13.06 12.00
CA SER A 71 5.17 13.53 10.65
C SER A 71 6.64 13.25 10.32
N VAL A 72 7.55 13.50 11.26
CA VAL A 72 8.98 13.23 11.10
C VAL A 72 9.24 11.73 10.92
N LEU A 73 8.59 10.87 11.71
CA LEU A 73 8.75 9.42 11.56
C LEU A 73 8.19 8.91 10.25
N PHE A 74 7.03 9.40 9.81
CA PHE A 74 6.53 9.07 8.48
C PHE A 74 7.50 9.52 7.39
N ALA A 75 8.08 10.73 7.49
CA ALA A 75 9.09 11.21 6.55
C ALA A 75 10.34 10.33 6.53
N ILE A 76 10.82 9.86 7.70
CA ILE A 76 11.95 8.93 7.81
C ILE A 76 11.61 7.59 7.16
N VAL A 77 10.46 6.97 7.50
CA VAL A 77 10.03 5.70 6.92
C VAL A 77 9.91 5.81 5.40
N PHE A 78 9.28 6.87 4.92
CA PHE A 78 9.22 7.16 3.50
C PHE A 78 10.58 7.35 2.87
N ALA A 79 11.48 8.07 3.54
CA ALA A 79 12.81 8.34 3.01
C ALA A 79 13.65 7.08 2.91
N VAL A 80 13.54 6.17 3.89
CA VAL A 80 14.15 4.84 3.86
C VAL A 80 13.61 4.05 2.68
N VAL A 81 12.28 4.00 2.50
CA VAL A 81 11.69 3.27 1.38
C VAL A 81 12.11 3.90 0.06
N MET A 82 12.07 5.22 -0.08
CA MET A 82 12.50 5.89 -1.30
C MET A 82 13.98 5.62 -1.59
N ALA A 83 14.85 5.70 -0.58
CA ALA A 83 16.25 5.32 -0.74
C ALA A 83 16.37 3.88 -1.22
N TYR A 84 15.52 3.00 -0.69
CA TYR A 84 15.45 1.62 -1.10
C TYR A 84 15.02 1.43 -2.57
N ILE A 85 14.00 2.18 -3.02
CA ILE A 85 13.52 2.21 -4.42
C ILE A 85 14.61 2.72 -5.36
N LEU A 86 15.31 3.78 -4.97
CA LEU A 86 16.25 4.51 -5.82
C LEU A 86 17.66 3.90 -5.84
N ASN A 87 18.07 3.20 -4.79
CA ASN A 87 19.38 2.58 -4.69
C ASN A 87 19.79 1.70 -5.90
N PRO A 88 18.91 0.90 -6.53
CA PRO A 88 19.26 0.11 -7.71
C PRO A 88 19.65 0.99 -8.90
N LEU A 89 18.96 2.12 -9.08
CA LEU A 89 19.28 3.10 -10.12
C LEU A 89 20.60 3.79 -9.82
N VAL A 90 20.85 4.14 -8.55
CA VAL A 90 22.12 4.72 -8.09
C VAL A 90 23.27 3.75 -8.38
N VAL A 91 23.15 2.48 -7.96
CA VAL A 91 24.16 1.44 -8.18
C VAL A 91 24.39 1.18 -9.68
N TRP A 92 23.34 1.25 -10.51
CA TRP A 92 23.47 1.13 -11.96
C TRP A 92 24.29 2.29 -12.57
N LEU A 93 24.06 3.52 -12.11
CA LEU A 93 24.85 4.69 -12.52
C LEU A 93 26.29 4.62 -11.98
N GLU A 94 26.50 4.15 -10.76
CA GLU A 94 27.82 3.92 -10.19
C GLU A 94 28.64 2.92 -11.02
N LYS A 95 28.01 1.82 -11.46
CA LYS A 95 28.64 0.84 -12.37
C LYS A 95 29.03 1.44 -13.72
N LYS A 96 28.41 2.56 -14.12
CA LYS A 96 28.79 3.34 -15.32
C LYS A 96 29.88 4.37 -15.06
N GLY A 97 30.47 4.41 -13.86
CA GLY A 97 31.60 5.28 -13.51
C GLY A 97 31.21 6.58 -12.79
N LEU A 98 29.94 6.80 -12.47
CA LEU A 98 29.51 8.00 -11.73
C LEU A 98 29.78 7.85 -10.23
N LYS A 99 30.28 8.93 -9.59
CA LYS A 99 30.39 8.98 -8.13
C LYS A 99 28.99 8.99 -7.50
N ARG A 100 28.83 8.29 -6.38
CA ARG A 100 27.53 8.12 -5.69
C ARG A 100 26.73 9.41 -5.49
N PRO A 101 27.30 10.52 -4.97
CA PRO A 101 26.55 11.78 -4.82
C PRO A 101 26.00 12.33 -6.15
N VAL A 102 26.78 12.20 -7.23
CA VAL A 102 26.40 12.66 -8.58
C VAL A 102 25.29 11.79 -9.15
N ALA A 103 25.38 10.47 -8.96
CA ALA A 103 24.33 9.53 -9.36
C ALA A 103 22.99 9.85 -8.65
N ILE A 104 23.02 10.14 -7.34
CA ILE A 104 21.83 10.51 -6.57
C ILE A 104 21.24 11.83 -7.09
N LEU A 105 22.07 12.87 -7.27
CA LEU A 105 21.63 14.17 -7.79
C LEU A 105 21.01 14.05 -9.19
N LEU A 106 21.62 13.25 -10.07
CA LEU A 106 21.09 13.02 -11.42
C LEU A 106 19.72 12.34 -11.37
N ILE A 107 19.56 11.31 -10.53
CA ILE A 107 18.26 10.66 -10.33
C ILE A 107 17.23 11.63 -9.77
N TYR A 108 17.61 12.48 -8.81
CA TYR A 108 16.71 13.50 -8.27
C TYR A 108 16.28 14.50 -9.33
N LEU A 109 17.18 14.93 -10.22
CA LEU A 109 16.85 15.80 -11.35
C LEU A 109 15.90 15.13 -12.33
N VAL A 110 16.14 13.85 -12.68
CA VAL A 110 15.22 13.10 -13.56
C VAL A 110 13.84 12.97 -12.92
N ILE A 111 13.77 12.60 -11.63
CA ILE A 111 12.51 12.47 -10.90
C ILE A 111 11.80 13.83 -10.81
N ALA A 112 12.52 14.90 -10.46
CA ALA A 112 11.96 16.25 -10.42
C ALA A 112 11.44 16.67 -11.80
N GLY A 113 12.18 16.39 -12.87
CA GLY A 113 11.75 16.65 -14.25
C GLY A 113 10.49 15.88 -14.63
N VAL A 114 10.42 14.57 -14.33
CA VAL A 114 9.24 13.75 -14.56
C VAL A 114 8.05 14.25 -13.73
N LEU A 115 8.26 14.59 -12.46
CA LEU A 115 7.22 15.15 -11.62
C LEU A 115 6.72 16.48 -12.18
N VAL A 116 7.60 17.42 -12.53
CA VAL A 116 7.21 18.69 -13.15
C VAL A 116 6.45 18.45 -14.45
N PHE A 117 6.91 17.54 -15.31
CA PHE A 117 6.20 17.13 -16.53
C PHE A 117 4.79 16.61 -16.20
N LEU A 118 4.66 15.70 -15.24
CA LEU A 118 3.37 15.17 -14.80
C LEU A 118 2.49 16.29 -14.21
N PHE A 119 3.02 17.16 -13.36
CA PHE A 119 2.27 18.23 -12.70
C PHE A 119 1.81 19.33 -13.65
N VAL A 120 2.64 19.70 -14.64
CA VAL A 120 2.35 20.81 -15.56
C VAL A 120 1.55 20.37 -16.77
N LEU A 121 1.77 19.16 -17.28
CA LEU A 121 1.13 18.72 -18.53
C LEU A 121 0.05 17.67 -18.31
N VAL A 122 0.31 16.69 -17.46
CA VAL A 122 -0.60 15.56 -17.27
C VAL A 122 -1.71 15.94 -16.30
N LEU A 123 -1.38 16.50 -15.14
CA LEU A 123 -2.32 16.75 -14.06
C LEU A 123 -3.42 17.75 -14.42
N PRO A 124 -3.18 18.92 -15.03
CA PRO A 124 -4.26 19.85 -15.37
C PRO A 124 -5.18 19.24 -16.42
N ARG A 125 -4.60 18.55 -17.40
CA ARG A 125 -5.35 17.84 -18.43
C ARG A 125 -6.19 16.72 -17.80
N THR A 126 -5.61 15.93 -16.90
CA THR A 126 -6.33 14.91 -16.14
C THR A 126 -7.46 15.50 -15.31
N VAL A 127 -7.26 16.64 -14.64
CA VAL A 127 -8.31 17.32 -13.87
C VAL A 127 -9.43 17.82 -14.79
N GLU A 128 -9.09 18.41 -15.94
CA GLU A 128 -10.07 18.87 -16.92
C GLU A 128 -10.88 17.69 -17.48
N GLU A 129 -10.19 16.65 -17.93
CA GLU A 129 -10.78 15.43 -18.47
C GLU A 129 -11.63 14.69 -17.42
N THR A 130 -11.18 14.64 -16.17
CA THR A 130 -11.96 14.09 -15.05
C THR A 130 -13.19 14.96 -14.82
N THR A 131 -13.07 16.29 -14.82
CA THR A 131 -14.22 17.18 -14.62
C THR A 131 -15.24 17.04 -15.75
N LYS A 132 -14.79 16.89 -17.00
CA LYS A 132 -15.65 16.57 -18.15
C LYS A 132 -16.35 15.23 -17.95
N PHE A 133 -15.61 14.18 -17.59
CA PHE A 133 -16.16 12.86 -17.28
C PHE A 133 -17.22 12.93 -16.17
N LEU A 134 -16.95 13.65 -15.07
CA LEU A 134 -17.88 13.80 -13.95
C LEU A 134 -19.16 14.54 -14.33
N ARG A 135 -19.06 15.57 -15.18
CA ARG A 135 -20.23 16.28 -15.71
C ARG A 135 -21.03 15.42 -16.67
N ALA A 136 -20.35 14.58 -17.45
CA ALA A 136 -20.99 13.68 -18.38
C ALA A 136 -21.58 12.44 -17.69
N LEU A 137 -21.06 12.05 -16.51
CA LEU A 137 -21.39 10.82 -15.78
C LEU A 137 -22.89 10.51 -15.67
N PRO A 138 -23.78 11.47 -15.29
CA PRO A 138 -25.21 11.22 -15.26
C PRO A 138 -25.75 10.74 -16.61
N GLY A 139 -25.33 11.41 -17.69
CA GLY A 139 -25.67 11.05 -19.07
C GLY A 139 -25.06 9.73 -19.51
N LEU A 140 -23.83 9.41 -19.06
CA LEU A 140 -23.21 8.10 -19.35
C LEU A 140 -24.02 6.96 -18.72
N LEU A 141 -24.49 7.16 -17.48
CA LEU A 141 -25.28 6.17 -16.77
C LEU A 141 -26.63 5.95 -17.45
N THR A 142 -27.38 7.02 -17.75
CA THR A 142 -28.70 6.89 -18.41
C THR A 142 -28.62 6.37 -19.84
N THR A 143 -27.61 6.78 -20.61
CA THR A 143 -27.40 6.30 -21.99
C THR A 143 -26.89 4.86 -22.00
N GLY A 144 -25.94 4.51 -21.13
CA GLY A 144 -25.42 3.16 -21.01
C GLY A 144 -26.48 2.16 -20.57
N THR A 145 -27.32 2.53 -19.60
CA THR A 145 -28.42 1.66 -19.16
C THR A 145 -29.52 1.55 -20.19
N SER A 146 -29.92 2.63 -20.86
CA SER A 146 -30.90 2.54 -21.96
C SER A 146 -30.38 1.69 -23.11
N ASN A 147 -29.12 1.82 -23.51
CA ASN A 147 -28.51 0.96 -24.53
C ASN A 147 -28.49 -0.53 -24.11
N LEU A 148 -28.23 -0.80 -22.83
CA LEU A 148 -28.29 -2.16 -22.29
C LEU A 148 -29.72 -2.71 -22.28
N LEU A 149 -30.69 -1.93 -21.81
CA LEU A 149 -32.09 -2.33 -21.76
C LEU A 149 -32.66 -2.54 -23.17
N ASN A 150 -32.36 -1.67 -24.11
CA ASN A 150 -32.75 -1.82 -25.51
C ASN A 150 -32.13 -3.08 -26.15
N PHE A 151 -30.87 -3.38 -25.83
CA PHE A 151 -30.23 -4.61 -26.29
C PHE A 151 -30.91 -5.85 -25.68
N LEU A 152 -31.23 -5.82 -24.39
CA LEU A 152 -31.93 -6.92 -23.72
C LEU A 152 -33.35 -7.10 -24.26
N ASP A 153 -34.08 -6.02 -24.54
CA ASP A 153 -35.41 -6.07 -25.14
C ASP A 153 -35.38 -6.64 -26.56
N GLN A 154 -34.43 -6.21 -27.38
CA GLN A 154 -34.27 -6.75 -28.74
C GLN A 154 -33.90 -8.25 -28.77
N GLN A 155 -33.14 -8.73 -27.79
CA GLN A 155 -32.69 -10.13 -27.76
C GLN A 155 -33.62 -11.05 -26.96
N PHE A 156 -34.31 -10.51 -25.94
CA PHE A 156 -35.05 -11.29 -24.94
C PHE A 156 -36.44 -10.72 -24.56
N GLY A 157 -36.91 -9.64 -25.19
CA GLY A 157 -38.14 -8.93 -24.83
C GLY A 157 -39.43 -9.75 -24.92
N ALA A 158 -39.42 -10.87 -25.65
CA ALA A 158 -40.54 -11.82 -25.67
C ALA A 158 -40.65 -12.70 -24.40
N MET A 159 -39.65 -12.69 -23.52
CA MET A 159 -39.54 -13.59 -22.35
C MET A 159 -39.53 -12.87 -21.00
N VAL A 160 -39.30 -11.56 -20.94
CA VAL A 160 -39.09 -10.81 -19.70
C VAL A 160 -39.75 -9.44 -19.77
N ASP A 161 -40.56 -9.10 -18.79
CA ASP A 161 -41.09 -7.74 -18.61
C ASP A 161 -40.00 -6.84 -18.01
N LEU A 162 -39.44 -5.96 -18.85
CA LEU A 162 -38.29 -5.10 -18.51
C LEU A 162 -38.72 -3.75 -17.93
N GLU A 163 -40.02 -3.46 -17.82
CA GLU A 163 -40.52 -2.15 -17.39
C GLU A 163 -40.22 -1.89 -15.89
N GLU A 164 -40.41 -2.90 -15.03
CA GLU A 164 -40.11 -2.79 -13.60
C GLU A 164 -38.59 -2.65 -13.34
N LEU A 165 -37.77 -3.38 -14.10
CA LEU A 165 -36.30 -3.31 -14.00
C LEU A 165 -35.81 -1.93 -14.42
N THR A 166 -36.36 -1.37 -15.49
CA THR A 166 -36.02 -0.04 -15.99
C THR A 166 -36.29 1.05 -14.96
N ASN A 167 -37.48 1.01 -14.32
CA ASN A 167 -37.85 1.98 -13.31
C ASN A 167 -36.97 1.89 -12.06
N ARG A 168 -36.66 0.67 -11.59
CA ARG A 168 -35.76 0.45 -10.44
C ARG A 168 -34.33 0.94 -10.72
N VAL A 169 -33.80 0.64 -11.91
CA VAL A 169 -32.45 1.07 -12.33
C VAL A 169 -32.36 2.59 -12.41
N ASN A 170 -33.36 3.25 -13.01
CA ASN A 170 -33.39 4.71 -13.12
C ASN A 170 -33.48 5.39 -11.75
N GLN A 171 -34.25 4.84 -10.82
CA GLN A 171 -34.35 5.35 -9.45
C GLN A 171 -33.03 5.22 -8.69
N MET A 172 -32.38 4.04 -8.74
CA MET A 172 -31.06 3.81 -8.12
C MET A 172 -29.97 4.72 -8.68
N ILE A 173 -30.00 4.98 -9.99
CA ILE A 173 -29.08 5.89 -10.67
C ILE A 173 -29.27 7.33 -10.14
N ASN A 174 -30.51 7.81 -10.08
CA ASN A 174 -30.80 9.17 -9.60
C ASN A 174 -30.39 9.38 -8.13
N ASP A 175 -30.63 8.40 -7.26
CA ASP A 175 -30.26 8.47 -5.84
C ASP A 175 -28.74 8.40 -5.63
N SER A 176 -28.03 7.66 -6.50
CA SER A 176 -26.57 7.46 -6.39
C SER A 176 -25.76 8.58 -7.05
N ILE A 177 -26.25 9.20 -8.13
CA ILE A 177 -25.55 10.24 -8.88
C ILE A 177 -25.21 11.44 -7.99
N GLY A 178 -26.13 11.91 -7.16
CA GLY A 178 -25.90 13.07 -6.29
C GLY A 178 -24.74 12.83 -5.31
N THR A 179 -24.70 11.65 -4.70
CA THR A 179 -23.64 11.25 -3.77
C THR A 179 -22.29 11.05 -4.47
N ILE A 180 -22.30 10.43 -5.66
CA ILE A 180 -21.11 10.20 -6.49
C ILE A 180 -20.51 11.53 -6.96
N GLN A 181 -21.34 12.44 -7.49
CA GLN A 181 -20.91 13.77 -7.92
C GLN A 181 -20.31 14.56 -6.75
N GLN A 182 -21.00 14.64 -5.61
CA GLN A 182 -20.50 15.38 -4.45
C GLN A 182 -19.16 14.83 -3.96
N THR A 183 -19.03 13.50 -3.87
CA THR A 183 -17.78 12.84 -3.44
C THR A 183 -16.63 13.11 -4.41
N LEU A 184 -16.89 13.08 -5.72
CA LEU A 184 -15.88 13.28 -6.75
C LEU A 184 -15.50 14.75 -6.92
N PHE A 185 -16.44 15.69 -6.79
CA PHE A 185 -16.13 17.13 -6.72
C PHE A 185 -15.31 17.47 -5.48
N ASN A 186 -15.65 16.88 -4.32
CA ASN A 186 -14.86 17.02 -3.10
C ASN A 186 -13.45 16.45 -3.27
N PHE A 187 -13.29 15.33 -3.99
CA PHE A 187 -11.98 14.77 -4.32
C PHE A 187 -11.17 15.70 -5.22
N ALA A 188 -11.74 16.23 -6.31
CA ALA A 188 -11.07 17.18 -7.19
C ALA A 188 -10.70 18.50 -6.47
N GLY A 189 -11.62 19.02 -5.64
CA GLY A 189 -11.38 20.16 -4.76
C GLY A 189 -10.29 19.89 -3.71
N SER A 190 -10.22 18.66 -3.19
CA SER A 190 -9.16 18.25 -2.28
C SER A 190 -7.82 18.19 -2.98
N VAL A 191 -7.73 17.59 -4.18
CA VAL A 191 -6.50 17.54 -4.99
C VAL A 191 -5.97 18.95 -5.22
N THR A 192 -6.82 19.88 -5.69
CA THR A 192 -6.43 21.28 -5.91
C THR A 192 -6.07 22.02 -4.61
N GLY A 193 -6.79 21.79 -3.51
CA GLY A 193 -6.46 22.35 -2.19
C GLY A 193 -5.14 21.81 -1.62
N TYR A 194 -4.83 20.52 -1.83
CA TYR A 194 -3.53 19.95 -1.48
C TYR A 194 -2.42 20.60 -2.31
N LEU A 195 -2.62 20.85 -3.61
CA LEU A 195 -1.64 21.56 -4.45
C LEU A 195 -1.33 22.97 -3.93
N GLY A 196 -2.36 23.75 -3.56
CA GLY A 196 -2.16 25.05 -2.92
C GLY A 196 -1.45 24.97 -1.57
N GLY A 197 -1.66 23.87 -0.84
CA GLY A 197 -1.00 23.58 0.44
C GLY A 197 0.43 23.02 0.33
N LEU A 198 0.83 22.47 -0.82
CA LEU A 198 2.19 21.95 -1.02
C LEU A 198 3.22 23.09 -1.00
N PHE A 199 2.89 24.25 -1.58
CA PHE A 199 3.73 25.45 -1.54
C PHE A 199 3.92 26.01 -0.13
N THR A 200 2.99 25.79 0.79
CA THR A 200 3.10 26.23 2.19
C THR A 200 3.73 25.17 3.11
N ARG A 201 3.88 23.93 2.65
CA ARG A 201 4.52 22.81 3.38
C ARG A 201 5.98 22.57 2.99
N ILE A 202 6.70 23.67 2.76
CA ILE A 202 8.12 23.73 2.36
C ILE A 202 9.01 22.79 3.19
N VAL A 203 8.82 22.76 4.50
CA VAL A 203 9.66 21.98 5.42
C VAL A 203 9.63 20.47 5.11
N GLY A 204 8.48 19.92 4.71
CA GLY A 204 8.38 18.49 4.37
C GLY A 204 8.99 18.13 3.02
N ILE A 205 8.87 19.02 2.03
CA ILE A 205 9.42 18.84 0.68
C ILE A 205 10.95 18.86 0.68
N PHE A 206 11.58 19.65 1.55
CA PHE A 206 13.04 19.73 1.61
C PHE A 206 13.67 18.68 2.54
N ILE A 207 13.04 18.38 3.68
CA ILE A 207 13.61 17.41 4.63
C ILE A 207 13.60 15.99 4.05
N PHE A 208 12.53 15.60 3.34
CA PHE A 208 12.40 14.24 2.80
C PHE A 208 13.53 13.86 1.83
N PRO A 209 13.84 14.62 0.76
CA PRO A 209 14.93 14.30 -0.16
C PRO A 209 16.30 14.32 0.50
N ILE A 210 16.49 15.17 1.51
CA ILE A 210 17.73 15.23 2.30
C ILE A 210 17.90 13.93 3.11
N ILE A 211 16.87 13.48 3.82
CA ILE A 211 16.92 12.21 4.56
C ILE A 211 17.16 11.04 3.60
N THR A 212 16.46 11.00 2.46
CA THR A 212 16.67 9.98 1.42
C THR A 212 18.09 10.01 0.88
N TYR A 213 18.66 11.20 0.68
CA TYR A 213 20.04 11.38 0.21
C TYR A 213 21.03 10.76 1.20
N TYR A 214 20.86 11.02 2.51
CA TYR A 214 21.73 10.41 3.52
C TYR A 214 21.58 8.89 3.58
N PHE A 215 20.36 8.35 3.51
CA PHE A 215 20.16 6.89 3.47
C PHE A 215 20.76 6.24 2.22
N LEU A 216 20.72 6.93 1.07
CA LEU A 216 21.36 6.47 -0.16
C LEU A 216 22.88 6.55 -0.05
N ASN A 217 23.43 7.73 0.28
CA ASN A 217 24.85 8.00 0.24
C ASN A 217 25.63 7.24 1.33
N ASP A 218 25.08 7.19 2.54
CA ASP A 218 25.73 6.60 3.72
C ASP A 218 25.19 5.21 4.08
N LYS A 219 24.55 4.50 3.13
CA LYS A 219 23.97 3.15 3.34
C LYS A 219 24.90 2.23 4.10
N GLU A 220 26.17 2.15 3.69
CA GLU A 220 27.17 1.27 4.30
C GLU A 220 27.54 1.64 5.73
N LYS A 221 27.51 2.94 6.07
CA LYS A 221 27.75 3.41 7.43
C LYS A 221 26.60 3.01 8.33
N PHE A 222 25.36 3.21 7.88
CA PHE A 222 24.17 2.75 8.61
C PHE A 222 24.15 1.23 8.78
N THR A 223 24.49 0.47 7.73
CA THR A 223 24.59 -0.99 7.82
C THR A 223 25.66 -1.40 8.82
N ARG A 224 26.85 -0.80 8.80
CA ARG A 224 27.93 -1.10 9.76
C ARG A 224 27.52 -0.80 11.20
N LEU A 225 26.92 0.37 11.47
CA LEU A 225 26.43 0.73 12.79
C LEU A 225 25.44 -0.29 13.36
N ILE A 226 24.51 -0.77 12.53
CA ILE A 226 23.55 -1.81 12.93
C ILE A 226 24.26 -3.14 13.17
N VAL A 227 25.18 -3.51 12.28
CA VAL A 227 25.92 -4.78 12.34
C VAL A 227 26.87 -4.86 13.54
N ASP A 228 27.47 -3.74 13.93
CA ASP A 228 28.42 -3.67 15.06
C ASP A 228 27.72 -3.58 16.42
N ALA A 229 26.45 -3.15 16.45
CA ALA A 229 25.60 -3.25 17.65
C ALA A 229 25.18 -4.70 17.97
N ILE A 230 25.40 -5.65 17.05
CA ILE A 230 25.02 -7.06 17.22
C ILE A 230 26.12 -7.84 17.95
N PRO A 231 25.79 -8.55 19.05
CA PRO A 231 26.73 -9.42 19.73
C PRO A 231 27.38 -10.46 18.79
N ALA A 232 28.69 -10.70 18.93
CA ALA A 232 29.47 -11.54 18.02
C ALA A 232 28.87 -12.94 17.79
N ASN A 233 28.29 -13.54 18.84
CA ASN A 233 27.64 -14.86 18.80
C ASN A 233 26.34 -14.92 17.95
N ARG A 234 25.80 -13.78 17.52
CA ARG A 234 24.58 -13.69 16.69
C ARG A 234 24.81 -12.97 15.36
N LYS A 235 26.01 -12.45 15.13
CA LYS A 235 26.35 -11.58 13.99
C LYS A 235 26.07 -12.27 12.65
N GLN A 236 26.46 -13.54 12.50
CA GLN A 236 26.25 -14.29 11.26
C GLN A 236 24.76 -14.50 10.96
N GLY A 237 23.98 -14.99 11.93
CA GLY A 237 22.55 -15.24 11.75
C GLY A 237 21.74 -13.96 11.49
N MET A 238 22.04 -12.88 12.22
CA MET A 238 21.35 -11.60 12.00
C MET A 238 21.75 -10.92 10.68
N SER A 239 22.99 -11.07 10.23
CA SER A 239 23.43 -10.58 8.92
C SER A 239 22.73 -11.33 7.78
N ALA A 240 22.61 -12.65 7.89
CA ALA A 240 21.86 -13.46 6.93
C ALA A 240 20.38 -13.05 6.88
N MET A 241 19.73 -12.92 8.05
CA MET A 241 18.35 -12.43 8.15
C MET A 241 18.18 -11.04 7.53
N ALA A 242 19.09 -10.11 7.80
CA ALA A 242 19.04 -8.76 7.23
C ALA A 242 19.19 -8.77 5.70
N LYS A 243 20.05 -9.67 5.17
CA LYS A 243 20.22 -9.87 3.73
C LYS A 243 18.96 -10.44 3.08
N ASP A 244 18.28 -11.39 3.71
CA ASP A 244 17.04 -11.95 3.18
C ASP A 244 15.90 -10.93 3.18
N ILE A 245 15.81 -10.10 4.23
CA ILE A 245 14.88 -8.96 4.28
C ILE A 245 15.20 -7.97 3.15
N ASP A 246 16.47 -7.61 2.96
CA ASP A 246 16.90 -6.74 1.85
C ASP A 246 16.46 -7.34 0.50
N ILE A 247 16.79 -8.59 0.20
CA ILE A 247 16.42 -9.24 -1.07
C ILE A 247 14.90 -9.22 -1.29
N SER A 248 14.13 -9.62 -0.28
CA SER A 248 12.67 -9.65 -0.31
C SER A 248 12.06 -8.29 -0.61
N LEU A 249 12.49 -7.24 0.12
CA LEU A 249 12.00 -5.88 -0.07
C LEU A 249 12.41 -5.33 -1.45
N SER A 250 13.62 -5.62 -1.94
CA SER A 250 14.12 -5.16 -3.26
C SER A 250 13.29 -5.71 -4.39
N GLN A 251 13.05 -7.01 -4.34
CA GLN A 251 12.28 -7.66 -5.38
C GLN A 251 10.82 -7.21 -5.33
N PHE A 252 10.22 -7.08 -4.13
CA PHE A 252 8.85 -6.61 -4.01
C PHE A 252 8.63 -5.21 -4.59
N VAL A 253 9.44 -4.24 -4.17
CA VAL A 253 9.30 -2.85 -4.62
C VAL A 253 9.53 -2.74 -6.13
N ARG A 254 10.60 -3.34 -6.65
CA ARG A 254 10.91 -3.27 -8.09
C ARG A 254 9.87 -3.99 -8.92
N GLY A 255 9.43 -5.17 -8.47
CA GLY A 255 8.41 -5.94 -9.14
C GLY A 255 7.09 -5.18 -9.23
N ARG A 256 6.66 -4.54 -8.13
CA ARG A 256 5.44 -3.72 -8.11
C ARG A 256 5.53 -2.50 -9.02
N LEU A 257 6.66 -1.80 -9.03
CA LEU A 257 6.83 -0.65 -9.93
C LEU A 257 6.80 -1.06 -11.41
N LEU A 258 7.44 -2.18 -11.76
CA LEU A 258 7.43 -2.69 -13.12
C LEU A 258 6.04 -3.17 -13.56
N MET A 259 5.29 -3.82 -12.67
CA MET A 259 3.88 -4.20 -12.91
C MET A 259 3.01 -2.97 -13.12
N ALA A 260 3.11 -1.98 -12.23
CA ALA A 260 2.36 -0.73 -12.33
C ALA A 260 2.56 -0.03 -13.68
N VAL A 261 3.82 0.04 -14.15
CA VAL A 261 4.14 0.60 -15.48
C VAL A 261 3.53 -0.26 -16.58
N PHE A 262 3.69 -1.58 -16.53
CA PHE A 262 3.11 -2.49 -17.50
C PHE A 262 1.59 -2.35 -17.59
N VAL A 263 0.89 -2.41 -16.45
CA VAL A 263 -0.57 -2.31 -16.39
C VAL A 263 -1.03 -0.95 -16.91
N GLY A 264 -0.42 0.15 -16.45
CA GLY A 264 -0.82 1.48 -16.89
C GLY A 264 -0.63 1.72 -18.40
N VAL A 265 0.51 1.29 -18.95
CA VAL A 265 0.80 1.42 -20.39
C VAL A 265 -0.12 0.50 -21.21
N THR A 266 -0.26 -0.76 -20.81
CA THR A 266 -1.05 -1.75 -21.55
C THR A 266 -2.54 -1.38 -21.54
N THR A 267 -3.07 -0.94 -20.39
CA THR A 267 -4.44 -0.42 -20.30
C THR A 267 -4.62 0.79 -21.23
N THR A 268 -3.68 1.75 -21.24
CA THR A 268 -3.75 2.91 -22.14
C THR A 268 -3.80 2.48 -23.61
N ILE A 269 -2.92 1.55 -24.02
CA ILE A 269 -2.85 1.06 -25.39
C ILE A 269 -4.16 0.39 -25.81
N PHE A 270 -4.70 -0.52 -25.00
CA PHE A 270 -5.95 -1.18 -25.36
C PHE A 270 -7.13 -0.22 -25.40
N LEU A 271 -7.25 0.71 -24.45
CA LEU A 271 -8.31 1.70 -24.47
C LEU A 271 -8.24 2.58 -25.73
N PHE A 272 -7.04 2.91 -26.22
CA PHE A 272 -6.88 3.57 -27.51
C PHE A 272 -7.33 2.69 -28.68
N ILE A 273 -6.94 1.41 -28.72
CA ILE A 273 -7.34 0.49 -29.79
C ILE A 273 -8.86 0.38 -29.90
N PHE A 274 -9.55 0.37 -28.76
CA PHE A 274 -11.01 0.30 -28.71
C PHE A 274 -11.71 1.67 -28.73
N ASN A 275 -10.98 2.76 -28.97
CA ASN A 275 -11.51 4.13 -29.01
C ASN A 275 -12.32 4.50 -27.76
N ILE A 276 -11.87 4.08 -26.58
CA ILE A 276 -12.48 4.48 -25.31
C ILE A 276 -11.93 5.86 -24.91
N GLU A 277 -12.82 6.80 -24.63
CA GLU A 277 -12.45 8.13 -24.17
C GLU A 277 -11.63 8.07 -22.86
N PHE A 278 -10.81 9.09 -22.62
CA PHE A 278 -10.00 9.20 -21.40
C PHE A 278 -8.97 8.07 -21.19
N ALA A 279 -8.58 7.33 -22.25
CA ALA A 279 -7.64 6.20 -22.21
C ALA A 279 -6.36 6.46 -21.39
N ILE A 280 -5.70 7.61 -21.61
CA ILE A 280 -4.47 7.99 -20.88
C ILE A 280 -4.74 8.19 -19.39
N VAL A 281 -5.84 8.86 -19.05
CA VAL A 281 -6.20 9.15 -17.66
C VAL A 281 -6.49 7.85 -16.93
N ILE A 282 -7.29 6.98 -17.53
CA ILE A 282 -7.64 5.68 -16.97
C ILE A 282 -6.40 4.82 -16.81
N GLY A 283 -5.55 4.72 -17.84
CA GLY A 283 -4.30 3.96 -17.75
C GLY A 283 -3.36 4.47 -16.68
N LEU A 284 -3.21 5.79 -16.53
CA LEU A 284 -2.40 6.39 -15.47
C LEU A 284 -2.96 6.11 -14.06
N ILE A 285 -4.27 6.28 -13.87
CA ILE A 285 -4.92 5.94 -12.60
C ILE A 285 -4.73 4.46 -12.28
N THR A 286 -4.96 3.59 -13.27
CA THR A 286 -4.78 2.13 -13.14
C THR A 286 -3.36 1.82 -12.70
N GLY A 287 -2.35 2.32 -13.43
CA GLY A 287 -0.94 2.06 -13.12
C GLY A 287 -0.51 2.61 -11.76
N ILE A 288 -0.89 3.83 -11.40
CA ILE A 288 -0.55 4.39 -10.07
C ILE A 288 -1.20 3.58 -8.95
N ALA A 289 -2.49 3.26 -9.10
CA ALA A 289 -3.21 2.50 -8.10
C ALA A 289 -2.73 1.03 -8.01
N ASP A 290 -2.10 0.50 -9.06
CA ASP A 290 -1.54 -0.86 -9.13
C ASP A 290 -0.29 -1.07 -8.25
N ILE A 291 0.29 0.02 -7.74
CA ILE A 291 1.27 -0.05 -6.63
C ILE A 291 0.67 -0.82 -5.44
N ILE A 292 -0.64 -0.70 -5.23
CA ILE A 292 -1.38 -1.46 -4.22
C ILE A 292 -2.03 -2.67 -4.92
N PRO A 293 -1.66 -3.92 -4.55
CA PRO A 293 -2.23 -5.12 -5.15
C PRO A 293 -3.77 -5.09 -5.12
N TYR A 294 -4.38 -5.53 -6.21
CA TYR A 294 -5.84 -5.62 -6.41
C TYR A 294 -6.61 -4.29 -6.51
N ILE A 295 -6.05 -3.17 -6.03
CA ILE A 295 -6.71 -1.86 -6.07
C ILE A 295 -6.58 -1.23 -7.46
N GLY A 296 -5.38 -1.24 -8.04
CA GLY A 296 -5.13 -0.68 -9.38
C GLY A 296 -6.10 -1.13 -10.47
N PRO A 297 -6.24 -2.44 -10.66
CA PRO A 297 -7.09 -2.98 -11.70
C PRO A 297 -8.55 -2.59 -11.50
N PHE A 298 -9.03 -2.59 -10.26
CA PHE A 298 -10.40 -2.18 -9.93
C PHE A 298 -10.64 -0.70 -10.23
N MET A 299 -9.69 0.17 -9.87
CA MET A 299 -9.76 1.61 -10.12
C MET A 299 -9.78 1.96 -11.61
N GLY A 300 -9.13 1.16 -12.46
CA GLY A 300 -9.15 1.32 -13.91
C GLY A 300 -10.35 0.68 -14.60
N PHE A 301 -10.74 -0.50 -14.13
CA PHE A 301 -11.79 -1.33 -14.74
C PHE A 301 -13.13 -0.61 -14.75
N LEU A 302 -13.53 -0.06 -13.60
CA LEU A 302 -14.84 0.55 -13.43
C LEU A 302 -15.08 1.71 -14.43
N PRO A 303 -14.23 2.75 -14.50
CA PRO A 303 -14.45 3.84 -15.46
C PRO A 303 -14.33 3.36 -16.92
N ALA A 304 -13.42 2.43 -17.23
CA ALA A 304 -13.25 1.92 -18.59
C ALA A 304 -14.50 1.17 -19.10
N VAL A 305 -15.05 0.28 -18.27
CA VAL A 305 -16.24 -0.52 -18.63
C VAL A 305 -17.48 0.36 -18.72
N LEU A 306 -17.65 1.34 -17.81
CA LEU A 306 -18.76 2.28 -17.88
C LEU A 306 -18.73 3.13 -19.16
N LEU A 307 -17.55 3.61 -19.57
CA LEU A 307 -17.39 4.34 -20.83
C LEU A 307 -17.63 3.45 -22.04
N ALA A 308 -17.16 2.21 -22.01
CA ALA A 308 -17.39 1.25 -23.07
C ALA A 308 -18.87 0.87 -23.21
N LEU A 309 -19.63 0.84 -22.11
CA LEU A 309 -21.06 0.55 -22.12
C LEU A 309 -21.86 1.56 -22.94
N MET A 310 -21.38 2.80 -23.06
CA MET A 310 -22.00 3.80 -23.93
C MET A 310 -21.94 3.43 -25.41
N GLN A 311 -20.88 2.75 -25.83
CA GLN A 311 -20.75 2.23 -27.19
C GLN A 311 -21.59 0.97 -27.41
N GLY A 312 -22.18 0.44 -26.34
CA GLY A 312 -23.05 -0.74 -26.32
C GLY A 312 -22.53 -1.84 -25.39
N PRO A 313 -23.41 -2.77 -24.95
CA PRO A 313 -23.04 -3.86 -24.03
C PRO A 313 -21.90 -4.74 -24.54
N VAL A 314 -21.83 -4.96 -25.85
CA VAL A 314 -20.75 -5.75 -26.47
C VAL A 314 -19.39 -5.07 -26.28
N ALA A 315 -19.32 -3.73 -26.37
CA ALA A 315 -18.09 -2.99 -26.15
C ALA A 315 -17.67 -3.05 -24.67
N ALA A 316 -18.61 -2.91 -23.73
CA ALA A 316 -18.36 -3.11 -22.31
C ALA A 316 -17.79 -4.50 -22.00
N VAL A 317 -18.37 -5.55 -22.58
CA VAL A 317 -17.87 -6.92 -22.40
C VAL A 317 -16.47 -7.08 -23.00
N ARG A 318 -16.19 -6.52 -24.18
CA ARG A 318 -14.84 -6.54 -24.78
C ARG A 318 -13.80 -5.90 -23.86
N ILE A 319 -14.10 -4.72 -23.31
CA ILE A 319 -13.19 -4.03 -22.38
C ILE A 319 -13.05 -4.81 -21.07
N ALA A 320 -14.13 -5.38 -20.54
CA ALA A 320 -14.04 -6.22 -19.36
C ALA A 320 -13.12 -7.43 -19.57
N ILE A 321 -13.24 -8.10 -20.73
CA ILE A 321 -12.35 -9.20 -21.12
C ILE A 321 -10.89 -8.72 -21.24
N VAL A 322 -10.65 -7.56 -21.85
CA VAL A 322 -9.30 -6.98 -21.94
C VAL A 322 -8.69 -6.79 -20.54
N PHE A 323 -9.42 -6.22 -19.59
CA PHE A 323 -8.93 -6.06 -18.22
C PHE A 323 -8.64 -7.41 -17.56
N VAL A 324 -9.50 -8.41 -17.75
CA VAL A 324 -9.26 -9.78 -17.27
C VAL A 324 -7.98 -10.35 -17.89
N LEU A 325 -7.72 -10.13 -19.17
CA LEU A 325 -6.50 -10.58 -19.83
C LEU A 325 -5.26 -9.86 -19.32
N ILE A 326 -5.31 -8.54 -19.15
CA ILE A 326 -4.20 -7.75 -18.56
C ILE A 326 -3.89 -8.29 -17.16
N GLN A 327 -4.92 -8.50 -16.35
CA GLN A 327 -4.78 -9.05 -15.00
C GLN A 327 -4.28 -10.49 -14.98
N TRP A 328 -4.71 -11.29 -15.94
CA TRP A 328 -4.22 -12.65 -16.08
C TRP A 328 -2.73 -12.67 -16.42
N VAL A 329 -2.29 -11.84 -17.37
CA VAL A 329 -0.86 -11.70 -17.72
C VAL A 329 -0.06 -11.16 -16.53
N GLU A 330 -0.57 -10.14 -15.85
CA GLU A 330 0.08 -9.58 -14.69
C GLU A 330 0.25 -10.63 -13.59
N ASN A 331 -0.81 -11.35 -13.21
CA ASN A 331 -0.76 -12.27 -12.08
C ASN A 331 -0.08 -13.61 -12.39
N ASN A 332 -0.17 -14.12 -13.62
CA ASN A 332 0.34 -15.45 -13.98
C ASN A 332 1.69 -15.42 -14.69
N LEU A 333 2.04 -14.34 -15.40
CA LEU A 333 3.30 -14.25 -16.14
C LEU A 333 4.27 -13.29 -15.46
N LEU A 334 3.84 -12.05 -15.22
CA LEU A 334 4.72 -11.03 -14.65
C LEU A 334 4.92 -11.22 -13.15
N GLY A 335 3.86 -11.58 -12.43
CA GLY A 335 3.81 -11.90 -11.01
C GLY A 335 4.96 -12.80 -10.60
N PRO A 336 5.01 -14.04 -11.09
CA PRO A 336 6.07 -14.99 -10.76
C PRO A 336 7.46 -14.54 -11.22
N LYS A 337 7.58 -13.84 -12.37
CA LYS A 337 8.89 -13.42 -12.89
C LYS A 337 9.50 -12.23 -12.14
N LEU A 338 8.68 -11.30 -11.67
CA LEU A 338 9.10 -10.03 -11.09
C LEU A 338 9.02 -10.03 -9.56
N LEU A 339 8.05 -10.75 -8.98
CA LEU A 339 7.87 -10.89 -7.54
C LEU A 339 8.28 -12.27 -6.99
N GLY A 340 8.56 -13.27 -7.85
CA GLY A 340 9.08 -14.58 -7.45
C GLY A 340 8.47 -15.17 -6.18
N ASP A 341 9.34 -15.73 -5.34
CA ASP A 341 9.06 -16.10 -3.94
C ASP A 341 9.28 -14.94 -2.96
N SER A 342 9.46 -13.72 -3.45
CA SER A 342 10.02 -12.61 -2.69
C SER A 342 9.24 -12.29 -1.43
N THR A 343 7.91 -12.45 -1.44
CA THR A 343 7.10 -12.29 -0.24
C THR A 343 6.86 -13.61 0.49
N GLY A 344 6.75 -14.73 -0.24
CA GLY A 344 6.36 -16.05 0.29
C GLY A 344 5.04 -16.02 1.05
N LEU A 345 4.20 -15.01 0.80
CA LEU A 345 2.92 -14.79 1.47
C LEU A 345 1.80 -15.40 0.65
N HIS A 346 0.90 -16.12 1.33
CA HIS A 346 -0.33 -16.58 0.71
C HIS A 346 -1.20 -15.38 0.31
N PRO A 347 -1.92 -15.39 -0.85
CA PRO A 347 -2.73 -14.26 -1.30
C PRO A 347 -3.73 -13.73 -0.26
N PHE A 348 -4.33 -14.63 0.52
CA PHE A 348 -5.20 -14.27 1.65
C PHE A 348 -4.49 -13.40 2.69
N VAL A 349 -3.23 -13.69 3.02
CA VAL A 349 -2.44 -12.88 3.96
C VAL A 349 -2.21 -11.50 3.39
N VAL A 350 -1.85 -11.40 2.10
CA VAL A 350 -1.68 -10.11 1.41
C VAL A 350 -2.95 -9.26 1.51
N LEU A 351 -4.12 -9.85 1.22
CA LEU A 351 -5.41 -9.16 1.33
C LEU A 351 -5.68 -8.66 2.77
N MET A 352 -5.47 -9.51 3.78
CA MET A 352 -5.66 -9.13 5.18
C MET A 352 -4.70 -8.00 5.59
N CYS A 353 -3.45 -8.04 5.15
CA CYS A 353 -2.47 -6.99 5.40
C CYS A 353 -2.90 -5.65 4.81
N LEU A 354 -3.44 -5.66 3.58
CA LEU A 354 -3.95 -4.46 2.92
C LEU A 354 -5.14 -3.85 3.67
N VAL A 355 -6.10 -4.67 4.08
CA VAL A 355 -7.27 -4.21 4.84
C VAL A 355 -6.83 -3.62 6.18
N ILE A 356 -6.03 -4.34 6.95
CA ILE A 356 -5.56 -3.88 8.28
C ILE A 356 -4.69 -2.63 8.14
N GLY A 357 -3.74 -2.64 7.20
CA GLY A 357 -2.86 -1.50 6.93
C GLY A 357 -3.66 -0.27 6.49
N GLY A 358 -4.59 -0.45 5.56
CA GLY A 358 -5.48 0.60 5.08
C GLY A 358 -6.33 1.20 6.18
N SER A 359 -6.91 0.38 7.05
CA SER A 359 -7.71 0.88 8.18
C SER A 359 -6.89 1.64 9.22
N LEU A 360 -5.65 1.21 9.50
CA LEU A 360 -4.81 1.81 10.55
C LEU A 360 -4.06 3.07 10.08
N PHE A 361 -3.52 3.05 8.87
CA PHE A 361 -2.60 4.08 8.37
C PHE A 361 -2.99 4.62 6.98
N GLY A 362 -4.20 4.33 6.51
CA GLY A 362 -4.71 4.79 5.23
C GLY A 362 -3.91 4.26 4.05
N PHE A 363 -3.77 5.10 3.02
CA PHE A 363 -3.02 4.80 1.80
C PHE A 363 -1.59 4.28 2.07
N LEU A 364 -0.91 4.88 3.05
CA LEU A 364 0.45 4.48 3.42
C LEU A 364 0.49 3.08 4.01
N GLY A 365 -0.49 2.75 4.85
CA GLY A 365 -0.59 1.42 5.41
C GLY A 365 -0.82 0.36 4.36
N MET A 366 -1.62 0.65 3.33
CA MET A 366 -1.82 -0.28 2.21
C MET A 366 -0.49 -0.58 1.50
N ILE A 367 0.28 0.44 1.13
CA ILE A 367 1.57 0.27 0.44
C ILE A 367 2.58 -0.52 1.30
N PHE A 368 2.71 -0.16 2.58
CA PHE A 368 3.77 -0.72 3.43
C PHE A 368 3.40 -2.03 4.12
N SER A 369 2.13 -2.39 4.16
CA SER A 369 1.65 -3.59 4.87
C SER A 369 2.31 -4.88 4.40
N VAL A 370 2.39 -5.09 3.07
CA VAL A 370 2.97 -6.31 2.48
C VAL A 370 4.47 -6.41 2.74
N PRO A 371 5.29 -5.36 2.49
CA PRO A 371 6.69 -5.31 2.90
C PRO A 371 6.93 -5.64 4.37
N ILE A 372 6.16 -5.01 5.27
CA ILE A 372 6.32 -5.18 6.72
C ILE A 372 6.03 -6.61 7.13
N VAL A 373 4.95 -7.20 6.61
CA VAL A 373 4.57 -8.57 6.95
C VAL A 373 5.53 -9.60 6.35
N SER A 374 6.06 -9.33 5.16
CA SER A 374 7.12 -10.17 4.58
C SER A 374 8.39 -10.15 5.44
N ALA A 375 8.84 -8.97 5.87
CA ALA A 375 9.99 -8.85 6.78
C ALA A 375 9.72 -9.55 8.13
N ALA A 376 8.53 -9.39 8.70
CA ALA A 376 8.12 -10.05 9.93
C ALA A 376 8.12 -11.59 9.79
N ARG A 377 7.67 -12.12 8.65
CA ARG A 377 7.73 -13.55 8.33
C ARG A 377 9.17 -14.06 8.30
N ILE A 378 10.09 -13.33 7.67
CA ILE A 378 11.52 -13.71 7.64
C ILE A 378 12.09 -13.73 9.06
N ILE A 379 11.81 -12.71 9.87
CA ILE A 379 12.23 -12.65 11.29
C ILE A 379 11.68 -13.86 12.05
N TRP A 380 10.41 -14.23 11.82
CA TRP A 380 9.78 -15.38 12.47
C TRP A 380 10.45 -16.72 12.11
N ILE A 381 10.81 -16.92 10.84
CA ILE A 381 11.51 -18.13 10.37
C ILE A 381 12.87 -18.25 11.08
N TYR A 382 13.69 -17.20 11.03
CA TYR A 382 14.98 -17.18 11.72
C TYR A 382 14.85 -17.36 13.24
N TYR A 383 13.81 -16.79 13.85
CA TYR A 383 13.52 -17.03 15.26
C TYR A 383 13.22 -18.49 15.54
N LYS A 384 12.34 -19.13 14.76
CA LYS A 384 11.98 -20.54 14.91
C LYS A 384 13.20 -21.46 14.77
N ASP A 385 14.03 -21.22 13.77
CA ASP A 385 15.25 -22.01 13.52
C ASP A 385 16.26 -21.85 14.67
N SER A 386 16.41 -20.63 15.20
CA SER A 386 17.28 -20.38 16.36
C SER A 386 16.81 -21.09 17.64
N VAL A 387 15.49 -21.28 17.81
CA VAL A 387 14.91 -22.01 18.94
C VAL A 387 15.05 -23.52 18.74
N HIS A 388 14.88 -24.01 17.51
CA HIS A 388 15.03 -25.44 17.21
C HIS A 388 16.48 -25.92 17.41
N ASN A 389 17.46 -25.17 16.91
CA ASN A 389 18.89 -25.51 17.07
C ASN A 389 19.38 -25.44 18.53
N ARG A 390 18.66 -24.72 19.41
CA ARG A 390 18.92 -24.71 20.87
C ARG A 390 18.31 -25.87 21.63
N LYS A 391 17.42 -26.67 21.01
CA LYS A 391 16.84 -27.87 21.63
C LYS A 391 17.61 -29.15 21.30
N LEU A 392 18.48 -29.10 20.28
CA LEU A 392 19.29 -30.22 19.82
C LEU A 392 20.73 -30.21 20.38
N ASN A 393 21.13 -29.10 20.99
CA ASN A 393 22.36 -28.92 21.78
C ASN A 393 21.97 -28.69 23.23
#